data_AF-A0A6C0JZJ9-F1
#
_entry.id   AF-A0A6C0JZJ9-F1
#
_cell.length_a   1.000
_cell.length_b   1.000
_cell.length_c   1.000
_cell.angle_alpha   90.00
_cell.angle_beta   90.00
_cell.angle_gamma   90.00
#
_symmetry.space_group_name_H-M   'P 1'
#
loop_
_entity.id
_entity.type
_entity.pdbx_description
1 polymer ?
#
loop_
_entity_poly.entity_id
_entity_poly.type
_entity_poly.pdbx_seq_one_letter_code
_entity_poly.pdbx_strand_id
1 'polypeptide(L)'
;MSDTSAIDDKTTTSSDTSNTDSNWGTFALLVFRYFIFSIIIIFIGINYIFLLNYKQLDILFPTEMQNYIQTNVRQRGGQPCANCPFSDVDGNKNYDFLGSLGYSIPIKGWPYSLYNSSINTYLQNFKNWFALTEAYSFITFRTIMKYTLQFKGIKNLPQPIIIISGYILFIFGCIFIPIVGFFTSLIHIFSATDYAWFIGILGIIFGYTWVIAYINAIYQLCAFLLNLLIVPSLLNPSLIGRLLQCNLSTFTNIFTVLIVIASWQSLNTTTASMITIAYVIMLIKSYIS
;
A
#
# COMPACT_ATOMS: atom_id res chain seq x y z
N MET A 1 -72.44 33.24 12.34
CA MET A 1 -71.49 33.97 13.21
C MET A 1 -70.72 32.93 14.01
N SER A 2 -69.52 32.61 13.53
CA SER A 2 -68.45 31.96 14.27
C SER A 2 -67.21 32.62 13.71
N ASP A 3 -66.69 33.61 14.44
CA ASP A 3 -65.51 34.37 14.08
C ASP A 3 -64.28 33.47 14.23
N THR A 4 -63.96 32.71 13.19
CA THR A 4 -62.61 32.16 13.02
C THR A 4 -61.69 33.32 12.64
N SER A 5 -61.02 33.83 13.67
CA SER A 5 -59.95 34.81 13.58
C SER A 5 -58.83 34.31 12.66
N ALA A 6 -58.56 35.05 11.59
CA ALA A 6 -57.41 34.84 10.70
C ALA A 6 -56.03 35.05 11.39
N ILE A 7 -56.02 35.32 12.69
CA ILE A 7 -54.80 35.49 13.50
C ILE A 7 -54.31 34.13 14.01
N ASP A 8 -55.18 33.13 14.19
CA ASP A 8 -54.77 31.83 14.73
C ASP A 8 -54.05 30.95 13.70
N ASP A 9 -54.30 31.18 12.39
CA ASP A 9 -53.61 30.47 11.29
C ASP A 9 -52.21 31.02 10.96
N LYS A 10 -51.78 32.12 11.60
CA LYS A 10 -50.43 32.68 11.38
C LYS A 10 -49.37 32.11 12.33
N THR A 11 -49.76 31.27 13.28
CA THR A 11 -48.86 30.67 14.28
C THR A 11 -48.35 29.28 13.92
N THR A 12 -48.89 28.66 12.85
CA THR A 12 -48.54 27.33 12.36
C THR A 12 -47.73 27.33 11.06
N THR A 13 -47.17 28.48 10.69
CA THR A 13 -46.05 28.59 9.74
C THR A 13 -44.80 29.05 10.47
N SER A 14 -44.53 28.41 11.61
CA SER A 14 -43.14 28.24 12.04
C SER A 14 -42.49 27.39 10.96
N SER A 15 -41.81 28.03 10.02
CA SER A 15 -40.86 27.39 9.14
C SER A 15 -39.87 26.65 10.03
N ASP A 16 -40.10 25.35 10.20
CA ASP A 16 -39.08 24.36 10.55
C ASP A 16 -38.05 24.31 9.40
N THR A 17 -37.41 25.45 9.12
CA THR A 17 -36.00 25.46 8.77
C THR A 17 -35.33 24.82 9.97
N SER A 18 -35.15 23.50 9.89
CA SER A 18 -34.24 22.73 10.72
C SER A 18 -32.84 23.31 10.54
N ASN A 19 -32.59 24.45 11.20
CA ASN A 19 -31.24 24.85 11.57
C ASN A 19 -30.80 23.74 12.52
N THR A 20 -30.13 22.74 11.96
CA THR A 20 -29.41 21.77 12.75
C THR A 20 -28.45 22.56 13.63
N ASP A 21 -28.73 22.55 14.94
CA ASP A 21 -27.91 23.24 15.92
C ASP A 21 -26.45 22.80 15.76
N SER A 22 -25.53 23.77 15.83
CA SER A 22 -24.11 23.50 15.59
C SER A 22 -23.55 22.60 16.68
N ASN A 23 -23.03 21.43 16.30
CA ASN A 23 -22.41 20.49 17.22
C ASN A 23 -20.87 20.63 17.18
N TRP A 24 -20.38 21.59 17.95
CA TRP A 24 -18.94 21.88 18.07
C TRP A 24 -18.12 20.72 18.64
N GLY A 25 -18.71 19.87 19.49
CA GLY A 25 -18.05 18.68 20.01
C GLY A 25 -17.76 17.66 18.92
N THR A 26 -18.76 17.38 18.08
CA THR A 26 -18.60 16.51 16.90
C THR A 26 -17.62 17.10 15.90
N PHE A 27 -17.69 18.42 15.67
CA PHE A 27 -16.73 19.12 14.79
C PHE A 27 -15.28 18.92 15.26
N ALA A 28 -15.00 19.18 16.55
CA ALA A 28 -13.65 19.03 17.10
C ALA A 28 -13.13 17.59 17.00
N LEU A 29 -13.99 16.59 17.25
CA LEU A 29 -13.65 15.17 17.10
C LEU A 29 -13.35 14.80 15.64
N LEU A 30 -14.14 15.31 14.68
CA LEU A 30 -13.89 15.11 13.26
C LEU A 30 -12.59 15.77 12.80
N VAL A 31 -12.29 17.00 13.25
CA VAL A 31 -11.03 17.68 12.96
C VAL A 31 -9.84 16.86 13.45
N PHE A 32 -9.90 16.34 14.67
CA PHE A 32 -8.83 15.47 15.19
C PHE A 32 -8.69 14.17 14.39
N ARG A 33 -9.81 13.50 14.06
CA ARG A 33 -9.80 12.30 13.21
C ARG A 33 -9.18 12.59 11.84
N TYR A 34 -9.52 13.72 11.23
CA TYR A 34 -9.00 14.12 9.93
C TYR A 34 -7.55 14.57 9.97
N PHE A 35 -7.07 15.09 11.08
CA PHE A 35 -5.64 15.35 11.29
C PHE A 35 -4.83 14.05 11.27
N ILE A 36 -5.28 13.01 11.97
CA ILE A 36 -4.62 11.70 11.92
C ILE A 36 -4.72 11.10 10.51
N PHE A 37 -5.86 11.24 9.85
CA PHE A 37 -6.07 10.74 8.50
C PHE A 37 -5.16 11.41 7.46
N SER A 38 -4.97 12.74 7.54
CA SER A 38 -4.06 13.45 6.64
C SER A 38 -2.60 13.04 6.83
N ILE A 39 -2.17 12.77 8.07
CA ILE A 39 -0.85 12.21 8.36
C ILE A 39 -0.68 10.85 7.66
N ILE A 40 -1.67 9.98 7.75
CA ILE A 40 -1.63 8.65 7.11
C ILE A 40 -1.52 8.77 5.59
N ILE A 41 -2.36 9.60 4.96
CA ILE A 41 -2.33 9.81 3.49
C ILE A 41 -0.94 10.26 3.05
N ILE A 42 -0.34 11.20 3.77
CA ILE A 42 0.94 11.77 3.38
C ILE A 42 2.10 10.85 3.67
N PHE A 43 2.06 10.13 4.78
CA PHE A 43 3.04 9.08 5.05
C PHE A 43 3.06 8.05 3.92
N ILE A 44 1.89 7.56 3.49
CA ILE A 44 1.76 6.64 2.35
C ILE A 44 2.27 7.29 1.06
N GLY A 45 1.84 8.52 0.77
CA GLY A 45 2.23 9.23 -0.45
C GLY A 45 3.72 9.52 -0.55
N ILE A 46 4.39 9.83 0.56
CA ILE A 46 5.84 10.07 0.58
C ILE A 46 6.60 8.78 0.36
N ASN A 47 6.21 7.69 1.03
CA ASN A 47 6.82 6.38 0.79
C ASN A 47 6.62 5.94 -0.66
N TYR A 48 5.46 6.26 -1.26
CA TYR A 48 5.21 6.03 -2.68
C TYR A 48 6.12 6.87 -3.59
N ILE A 49 6.29 8.18 -3.32
CA ILE A 49 7.23 9.05 -4.03
C ILE A 49 8.66 8.49 -3.95
N PHE A 50 9.07 8.00 -2.77
CA PHE A 50 10.37 7.36 -2.60
C PHE A 50 10.51 6.16 -3.53
N LEU A 51 9.53 5.25 -3.54
CA LEU A 51 9.56 4.04 -4.37
C LEU A 51 9.56 4.35 -5.87
N LEU A 52 8.81 5.37 -6.32
CA LEU A 52 8.81 5.81 -7.72
C LEU A 52 10.20 6.26 -8.20
N ASN A 53 11.00 6.84 -7.30
CA ASN A 53 12.32 7.37 -7.59
C ASN A 53 13.46 6.42 -7.21
N TYR A 54 13.14 5.27 -6.60
CA TYR A 54 14.13 4.31 -6.16
C TYR A 54 14.71 3.56 -7.38
N LYS A 55 16.03 3.66 -7.56
CA LYS A 55 16.71 3.07 -8.73
C LYS A 55 16.83 1.55 -8.67
N GLN A 56 16.88 0.98 -7.47
CA GLN A 56 17.15 -0.45 -7.25
C GLN A 56 15.87 -1.24 -6.94
N LEU A 57 14.78 -0.96 -7.67
CA LEU A 57 13.49 -1.65 -7.49
C LEU A 57 13.58 -3.17 -7.60
N ASP A 58 14.56 -3.70 -8.34
CA ASP A 58 14.82 -5.15 -8.48
C ASP A 58 15.18 -5.84 -7.16
N ILE A 59 15.72 -5.09 -6.20
CA ILE A 59 16.02 -5.60 -4.87
C ILE A 59 14.74 -5.76 -4.06
N LEU A 60 13.82 -4.79 -4.17
CA LEU A 60 12.56 -4.78 -3.42
C LEU A 60 11.50 -5.70 -4.04
N PHE A 61 11.52 -5.79 -5.36
CA PHE A 61 10.58 -6.56 -6.17
C PHE A 61 11.33 -7.44 -7.17
N PRO A 62 12.07 -8.47 -6.72
CA PRO A 62 12.80 -9.36 -7.63
C PRO A 62 11.81 -10.16 -8.48
N THR A 63 11.96 -10.07 -9.79
CA THR A 63 11.04 -10.71 -10.76
C THR A 63 11.65 -11.93 -11.46
N GLU A 64 12.92 -12.23 -11.21
CA GLU A 64 13.64 -13.33 -11.87
C GLU A 64 13.63 -14.59 -11.01
N MET A 65 13.29 -15.74 -11.61
CA MET A 65 13.21 -17.02 -10.90
C MET A 65 14.52 -17.41 -10.20
N GLN A 66 15.66 -17.08 -10.81
CA GLN A 66 16.99 -17.34 -10.24
C GLN A 66 17.25 -16.64 -8.90
N ASN A 67 16.50 -15.58 -8.59
CA ASN A 67 16.58 -14.90 -7.30
C ASN A 67 15.86 -15.67 -6.19
N TYR A 68 14.96 -16.60 -6.53
CA TYR A 68 14.19 -17.42 -5.60
C TYR A 68 14.78 -18.83 -5.51
N ILE A 69 15.05 -19.43 -6.67
CA ILE A 69 15.43 -20.83 -6.79
C ILE A 69 16.87 -20.93 -7.30
N GLN A 70 17.77 -21.36 -6.41
CA GLN A 70 19.17 -21.55 -6.76
C GLN A 70 19.36 -22.92 -7.42
N THR A 71 19.52 -22.93 -8.74
CA THR A 71 19.77 -24.16 -9.51
C THR A 71 21.25 -24.57 -9.51
N ASN A 72 22.15 -23.68 -9.11
CA ASN A 72 23.60 -23.92 -9.04
C ASN A 72 24.15 -23.49 -7.69
N VAL A 73 24.24 -24.42 -6.74
CA VAL A 73 25.03 -24.21 -5.52
C VAL A 73 26.51 -24.33 -5.88
N ARG A 74 27.10 -23.28 -6.48
CA ARG A 74 28.55 -23.12 -6.34
C ARG A 74 28.77 -22.69 -4.89
N GLN A 75 29.29 -23.61 -4.07
CA GLN A 75 29.84 -23.27 -2.76
C GLN A 75 30.90 -22.18 -2.95
N ARG A 76 30.50 -20.91 -2.82
CA ARG A 76 31.44 -19.81 -2.61
C ARG A 76 31.63 -19.70 -1.11
N GLY A 77 32.70 -20.35 -0.62
CA GLY A 77 33.18 -20.13 0.72
C GLY A 77 33.40 -18.64 0.96
N GLY A 78 32.85 -18.13 2.06
CA GLY A 78 33.35 -16.99 2.83
C GLY A 78 33.85 -15.74 2.09
N GLN A 79 33.24 -15.32 0.97
CA GLN A 79 33.56 -14.03 0.37
C GLN A 79 32.41 -13.04 0.63
N PRO A 80 32.65 -11.91 1.32
CA PRO A 80 31.64 -10.87 1.43
C PRO A 80 31.27 -10.43 0.01
N CYS A 81 29.98 -10.24 -0.20
CA CYS A 81 29.36 -9.90 -1.47
C CYS A 81 29.95 -8.58 -2.03
N ALA A 82 31.06 -8.67 -2.78
CA ALA A 82 31.78 -7.51 -3.32
C ALA A 82 30.94 -6.71 -4.34
N ASN A 83 29.92 -7.33 -4.92
CA ASN A 83 28.96 -6.71 -5.85
C ASN A 83 27.53 -6.79 -5.31
N CYS A 84 27.35 -6.65 -4.00
CA CYS A 84 26.02 -6.37 -3.50
C CYS A 84 25.66 -4.95 -3.97
N PRO A 85 24.55 -4.75 -4.71
CA PRO A 85 24.18 -3.45 -5.27
C PRO A 85 23.97 -2.35 -4.22
N PHE A 86 24.04 -2.69 -2.94
CA PHE A 86 23.98 -1.78 -1.80
C PHE A 86 25.24 -0.93 -1.58
N SER A 87 26.33 -1.06 -2.35
CA SER A 87 27.57 -0.31 -2.04
C SER A 87 27.55 1.18 -2.40
N ASP A 88 26.68 1.64 -3.30
CA ASP A 88 26.82 2.98 -3.91
C ASP A 88 25.60 3.92 -3.72
N VAL A 89 24.89 3.79 -2.59
CA VAL A 89 23.94 4.83 -2.16
C VAL A 89 24.28 5.24 -0.73
N ASP A 90 25.24 6.16 -0.60
CA ASP A 90 25.51 6.98 0.58
C ASP A 90 25.31 6.28 1.95
N GLY A 91 26.23 5.37 2.28
CA GLY A 91 26.82 5.28 3.62
C GLY A 91 25.92 5.04 4.85
N ASN A 92 24.77 4.34 4.76
CA ASN A 92 23.90 4.14 5.93
C ASN A 92 23.61 2.67 6.33
N LYS A 93 23.66 2.42 7.64
CA LYS A 93 23.99 1.14 8.34
C LYS A 93 22.90 0.06 8.48
N ASN A 94 21.91 -0.07 7.59
CA ASN A 94 20.76 -0.99 7.84
C ASN A 94 20.59 -2.17 6.87
N TYR A 95 21.62 -2.53 6.11
CA TYR A 95 21.52 -3.62 5.13
C TYR A 95 21.39 -5.02 5.75
N ASP A 96 22.03 -5.26 6.91
CA ASP A 96 21.90 -6.53 7.62
C ASP A 96 20.46 -6.75 8.11
N PHE A 97 19.80 -5.69 8.57
CA PHE A 97 18.40 -5.76 8.98
C PHE A 97 17.47 -6.01 7.80
N LEU A 98 17.67 -5.34 6.66
CA LEU A 98 16.90 -5.60 5.44
C LEU A 98 17.12 -7.02 4.91
N GLY A 99 18.34 -7.53 4.98
CA GLY A 99 18.66 -8.93 4.70
C GLY A 99 17.87 -9.89 5.60
N SER A 100 17.79 -9.59 6.90
CA SER A 100 17.00 -10.37 7.88
C SER A 100 15.49 -10.31 7.62
N LEU A 101 14.99 -9.22 7.01
CA LEU A 101 13.60 -9.07 6.57
C LEU A 101 13.31 -9.73 5.22
N GLY A 102 14.29 -10.41 4.62
CA GLY A 102 14.12 -11.15 3.37
C GLY A 102 14.45 -10.34 2.10
N TYR A 103 15.06 -9.16 2.22
CA TYR A 103 15.52 -8.34 1.09
C TYR A 103 16.98 -8.62 0.72
N SER A 104 17.33 -9.90 0.60
CA SER A 104 18.62 -10.35 0.08
C SER A 104 18.45 -10.99 -1.28
N ILE A 105 19.40 -10.73 -2.18
CA ILE A 105 19.53 -11.48 -3.44
C ILE A 105 20.79 -12.35 -3.32
N PRO A 106 20.68 -13.67 -3.54
CA PRO A 106 19.45 -14.44 -3.72
C PRO A 106 18.60 -14.48 -2.44
N ILE A 107 17.28 -14.64 -2.58
CA ILE A 107 16.36 -14.71 -1.45
C ILE A 107 16.62 -16.01 -0.70
N LYS A 108 17.13 -15.88 0.52
CA LYS A 108 17.39 -17.00 1.42
C LYS A 108 16.28 -17.03 2.45
N GLY A 109 15.27 -17.86 2.23
CA GLY A 109 14.13 -17.97 3.15
C GLY A 109 13.16 -19.08 2.78
N TRP A 110 12.30 -19.44 3.72
CA TRP A 110 11.16 -20.31 3.46
C TRP A 110 10.14 -19.55 2.57
N PRO A 111 9.47 -20.21 1.62
CA PRO A 111 9.55 -21.64 1.28
C PRO A 111 10.62 -21.99 0.24
N TYR A 112 11.32 -21.01 -0.31
CA TYR A 112 12.24 -21.20 -1.44
C TYR A 112 13.45 -22.08 -1.10
N SER A 113 13.90 -22.06 0.16
CA SER A 113 14.96 -22.94 0.67
C SER A 113 14.60 -24.43 0.64
N LEU A 114 13.33 -24.80 0.45
CA LEU A 114 12.89 -26.20 0.33
C LEU A 114 13.27 -26.81 -1.03
N TYR A 115 13.55 -25.97 -2.03
CA TYR A 115 13.86 -26.44 -3.37
C TYR A 115 15.24 -27.13 -3.41
N ASN A 116 15.27 -28.34 -3.96
CA ASN A 116 16.49 -29.06 -4.22
C ASN A 116 16.32 -29.91 -5.49
N SER A 117 17.03 -29.52 -6.56
CA SER A 117 17.04 -30.21 -7.84
C SER A 117 17.91 -31.48 -7.85
N SER A 118 18.80 -31.65 -6.88
CA SER A 118 19.73 -32.80 -6.82
C SER A 118 19.10 -34.09 -6.27
N ILE A 119 17.94 -33.98 -5.61
CA ILE A 119 17.27 -35.11 -4.96
C ILE A 119 15.94 -35.37 -5.68
N ASN A 120 15.82 -36.54 -6.31
CA ASN A 120 14.60 -36.98 -6.99
C ASN A 120 13.85 -38.02 -6.15
N THR A 121 13.18 -37.57 -5.09
CA THR A 121 12.30 -38.40 -4.25
C THR A 121 10.90 -37.82 -4.25
N TYR A 122 9.86 -38.63 -3.99
CA TYR A 122 8.47 -38.16 -3.97
C TYR A 122 8.26 -36.96 -3.02
N LEU A 123 8.79 -37.05 -1.80
CA LEU A 123 8.69 -35.97 -0.82
C LEU A 123 9.44 -34.72 -1.28
N GLN A 124 10.61 -34.87 -1.91
CA GLN A 124 11.35 -33.72 -2.45
C GLN A 124 10.63 -33.11 -3.65
N ASN A 125 10.00 -33.92 -4.50
CA ASN A 125 9.18 -33.45 -5.61
C ASN A 125 8.00 -32.62 -5.13
N PHE A 126 7.33 -33.03 -4.04
CA PHE A 126 6.32 -32.22 -3.38
C PHE A 126 6.87 -30.88 -2.83
N LYS A 127 8.04 -30.92 -2.16
CA LYS A 127 8.71 -29.69 -1.67
C LYS A 127 9.11 -28.74 -2.80
N ASN A 128 9.65 -29.28 -3.89
CA ASN A 128 10.04 -28.53 -5.08
C ASN A 128 8.82 -27.89 -5.75
N TRP A 129 7.74 -28.66 -5.90
CA TRP A 129 6.46 -28.17 -6.39
C TRP A 129 5.96 -26.99 -5.55
N PHE A 130 5.90 -27.14 -4.23
CA PHE A 130 5.45 -26.09 -3.32
C PHE A 130 6.33 -24.83 -3.42
N ALA A 131 7.66 -24.98 -3.36
CA ALA A 131 8.59 -23.87 -3.48
C ALA A 131 8.46 -23.12 -4.82
N LEU A 132 8.26 -23.85 -5.92
CA LEU A 132 8.06 -23.25 -7.25
C LEU A 132 6.72 -22.54 -7.37
N THR A 133 5.63 -23.15 -6.91
CA THR A 133 4.30 -22.54 -6.88
C THR A 133 4.33 -21.18 -6.17
N GLU A 134 4.95 -21.14 -4.99
CA GLU A 134 5.10 -19.93 -4.19
C GLU A 134 6.01 -18.89 -4.90
N ALA A 135 7.12 -19.34 -5.49
CA ALA A 135 8.02 -18.44 -6.24
C ALA A 135 7.30 -17.78 -7.43
N TYR A 136 6.58 -18.55 -8.25
CA TYR A 136 5.85 -18.01 -9.40
C TYR A 136 4.76 -17.02 -8.99
N SER A 137 4.02 -17.31 -7.93
CA SER A 137 2.98 -16.40 -7.43
C SER A 137 3.57 -15.08 -6.91
N PHE A 138 4.64 -15.14 -6.12
CA PHE A 138 5.35 -13.93 -5.66
C PHE A 138 6.01 -13.14 -6.79
N ILE A 139 6.58 -13.82 -7.80
CA ILE A 139 7.10 -13.17 -9.01
C ILE A 139 6.00 -12.39 -9.73
N THR A 140 4.80 -12.96 -9.84
CA THR A 140 3.67 -12.30 -10.50
C THR A 140 3.26 -11.03 -9.75
N PHE A 141 3.08 -11.13 -8.43
CA PHE A 141 2.81 -9.97 -7.57
C PHE A 141 3.89 -8.88 -7.69
N ARG A 142 5.16 -9.25 -7.58
CA ARG A 142 6.30 -8.32 -7.66
C ARG A 142 6.42 -7.70 -9.05
N THR A 143 6.08 -8.43 -10.10
CA THR A 143 6.03 -7.91 -11.47
C THR A 143 4.98 -6.84 -11.62
N ILE A 144 3.77 -7.06 -11.09
CA ILE A 144 2.69 -6.07 -11.08
C ILE A 144 3.13 -4.81 -10.34
N MET A 145 3.66 -4.97 -9.12
CA MET A 145 4.14 -3.83 -8.32
C MET A 145 5.23 -3.03 -9.02
N LYS A 146 6.23 -3.72 -9.58
CA LYS A 146 7.33 -3.09 -10.31
C LYS A 146 6.81 -2.36 -11.56
N TYR A 147 5.89 -2.95 -12.32
CA TYR A 147 5.26 -2.30 -13.46
C TYR A 147 4.51 -1.02 -13.05
N THR A 148 3.71 -1.08 -11.98
CA THR A 148 2.99 0.09 -11.45
C THR A 148 3.94 1.20 -11.02
N LEU A 149 5.06 0.88 -10.36
CA LEU A 149 6.04 1.86 -9.89
C LEU A 149 6.93 2.44 -11.01
N GLN A 150 7.13 1.68 -12.09
CA GLN A 150 7.91 2.12 -13.26
C GLN A 150 7.07 2.84 -14.32
N PHE A 151 5.75 2.91 -14.14
CA PHE A 151 4.86 3.58 -15.08
C PHE A 151 5.18 5.08 -15.19
N LYS A 152 5.74 5.48 -16.35
CA LYS A 152 6.25 6.83 -16.59
C LYS A 152 5.17 7.92 -16.48
N GLY A 153 3.91 7.58 -16.78
CA GLY A 153 2.81 8.54 -16.74
C GLY A 153 2.60 9.17 -15.36
N ILE A 154 2.88 8.43 -14.27
CA ILE A 154 2.71 8.93 -12.90
C ILE A 154 3.86 9.86 -12.50
N LYS A 155 5.08 9.63 -13.00
CA LYS A 155 6.28 10.38 -12.61
C LYS A 155 6.25 11.85 -13.06
N ASN A 156 5.46 12.16 -14.08
CA ASN A 156 5.35 13.51 -14.64
C ASN A 156 4.21 14.32 -14.02
N LEU A 157 3.46 13.77 -13.06
CA LEU A 157 2.34 14.45 -12.43
C LEU A 157 2.80 15.43 -11.35
N PRO A 158 2.01 16.48 -11.06
CA PRO A 158 2.22 17.32 -9.88
C PRO A 158 2.32 16.50 -8.58
N GLN A 159 3.20 16.90 -7.67
CA GLN A 159 3.43 16.20 -6.39
C GLN A 159 2.14 15.89 -5.60
N PRO A 160 1.16 16.81 -5.45
CA PRO A 160 -0.09 16.49 -4.75
C PRO A 160 -0.85 15.32 -5.38
N ILE A 161 -0.84 15.23 -6.72
CA ILE A 161 -1.49 14.14 -7.45
C ILE A 161 -0.73 12.83 -7.25
N ILE A 162 0.60 12.86 -7.15
CA ILE A 162 1.41 11.66 -6.84
C ILE A 162 1.14 11.16 -5.42
N ILE A 163 0.98 12.06 -4.44
CA ILE A 163 0.64 11.67 -3.06
C ILE A 163 -0.73 10.99 -3.03
N ILE A 164 -1.73 11.60 -3.68
CA ILE A 164 -3.08 11.04 -3.77
C ILE A 164 -3.07 9.70 -4.52
N SER A 165 -2.32 9.59 -5.62
CA SER A 165 -2.23 8.33 -6.37
C SER A 165 -1.54 7.22 -5.58
N GLY A 166 -0.57 7.55 -4.72
CA GLY A 166 0.02 6.62 -3.77
C GLY A 166 -1.00 6.09 -2.77
N TYR A 167 -1.86 6.95 -2.23
CA TYR A 167 -2.95 6.54 -1.33
C TYR A 167 -4.01 5.69 -2.06
N ILE A 168 -4.35 6.05 -3.30
CA ILE A 168 -5.23 5.25 -4.16
C ILE A 168 -4.62 3.86 -4.41
N LEU A 169 -3.34 3.79 -4.77
CA LEU A 169 -2.63 2.51 -4.93
C LEU A 169 -2.63 1.69 -3.63
N PHE A 170 -2.50 2.33 -2.47
CA PHE A 170 -2.58 1.65 -1.19
C PHE A 170 -3.95 0.98 -1.00
N ILE A 171 -5.05 1.71 -1.21
CA ILE A 171 -6.42 1.15 -1.09
C ILE A 171 -6.63 0.02 -2.09
N PHE A 172 -6.36 0.27 -3.37
CA PHE A 172 -6.55 -0.74 -4.41
C PHE A 172 -5.63 -1.94 -4.21
N GLY A 173 -4.39 -1.73 -3.78
CA GLY A 173 -3.45 -2.80 -3.50
C GLY A 173 -3.89 -3.69 -2.33
N CYS A 174 -4.44 -3.10 -1.26
CA CYS A 174 -4.99 -3.88 -0.13
C CYS A 174 -6.10 -4.84 -0.55
N ILE A 175 -6.86 -4.51 -1.61
CA ILE A 175 -7.96 -5.33 -2.13
C ILE A 175 -7.46 -6.27 -3.23
N PHE A 176 -6.69 -5.76 -4.18
CA PHE A 176 -6.32 -6.45 -5.41
C PHE A 176 -5.18 -7.45 -5.21
N ILE A 177 -4.19 -7.13 -4.38
CA ILE A 177 -3.03 -8.02 -4.18
C ILE A 177 -3.42 -9.37 -3.58
N PRO A 178 -4.28 -9.47 -2.54
CA PRO A 178 -4.75 -10.77 -2.05
C PRO A 178 -5.48 -11.58 -3.12
N ILE A 179 -6.30 -10.92 -3.95
CA ILE A 179 -7.03 -11.57 -5.03
C ILE A 179 -6.05 -12.15 -6.05
N VAL A 180 -5.09 -11.35 -6.50
CA VAL A 180 -4.03 -11.82 -7.42
C VAL A 180 -3.23 -12.96 -6.79
N GLY A 181 -2.79 -12.82 -5.53
CA GLY A 181 -2.03 -13.85 -4.83
C GLY A 181 -2.79 -15.17 -4.75
N PHE A 182 -4.08 -15.12 -4.42
CA PHE A 182 -4.94 -16.29 -4.37
C PHE A 182 -5.05 -16.98 -5.74
N PHE A 183 -5.44 -16.24 -6.79
CA PHE A 183 -5.66 -16.83 -8.11
C PHE A 183 -4.37 -17.28 -8.80
N THR A 184 -3.28 -16.53 -8.66
CA THR A 184 -1.98 -16.94 -9.21
C THR A 184 -1.44 -18.19 -8.52
N SER A 185 -1.63 -18.32 -7.21
CA SER A 185 -1.32 -19.56 -6.48
C SER A 185 -2.09 -20.74 -7.03
N LEU A 186 -3.41 -20.59 -7.25
CA LEU A 186 -4.23 -21.65 -7.82
C LEU A 186 -3.75 -22.04 -9.23
N ILE A 187 -3.42 -21.09 -10.10
CA ILE A 187 -2.88 -21.39 -11.43
C ILE A 187 -1.56 -22.18 -11.33
N HIS A 188 -0.65 -21.75 -10.45
CA HIS A 188 0.67 -22.36 -10.32
C HIS A 188 0.67 -23.68 -9.54
N ILE A 189 -0.35 -23.93 -8.72
CA ILE A 189 -0.59 -25.25 -8.11
C ILE A 189 -0.70 -26.34 -9.17
N PHE A 190 -1.28 -26.06 -10.34
CA PHE A 190 -1.46 -27.04 -11.42
C PHE A 190 -0.38 -26.99 -12.51
N SER A 191 0.49 -25.97 -12.52
CA SER A 191 1.43 -25.72 -13.63
C SER A 191 2.89 -25.56 -13.24
N ALA A 192 3.25 -25.56 -11.94
CA ALA A 192 4.61 -25.28 -11.50
C ALA A 192 5.66 -26.36 -11.87
N THR A 193 5.24 -27.61 -12.07
CA THR A 193 6.10 -28.77 -12.36
C THR A 193 5.34 -29.76 -13.25
N ASP A 194 6.03 -30.68 -13.92
CA ASP A 194 5.41 -31.68 -14.82
C ASP A 194 4.34 -32.55 -14.13
N TYR A 195 4.50 -32.82 -12.83
CA TYR A 195 3.54 -33.55 -11.99
C TYR A 195 2.63 -32.65 -11.14
N ALA A 196 2.63 -31.34 -11.38
CA ALA A 196 1.86 -30.37 -10.59
C ALA A 196 0.36 -30.63 -10.66
N TRP A 197 -0.15 -31.01 -11.84
CA TRP A 197 -1.57 -31.31 -12.03
C TRP A 197 -2.07 -32.42 -11.08
N PHE A 198 -1.26 -33.46 -10.88
CA PHE A 198 -1.61 -34.59 -10.03
C PHE A 198 -1.63 -34.19 -8.55
N ILE A 199 -0.60 -33.47 -8.09
CA ILE A 199 -0.53 -32.92 -6.73
C ILE A 199 -1.66 -31.90 -6.49
N GLY A 200 -1.99 -31.10 -7.49
CA GLY A 200 -3.09 -30.14 -7.43
C GLY A 200 -4.46 -30.81 -7.27
N ILE A 201 -4.74 -31.88 -8.03
CA ILE A 201 -6.01 -32.63 -7.92
C ILE A 201 -6.15 -33.27 -6.54
N LEU A 202 -5.11 -33.95 -6.06
CA LEU A 202 -5.09 -34.49 -4.70
C LEU A 202 -5.35 -33.39 -3.67
N GLY A 203 -4.75 -32.22 -3.89
CA GLY A 203 -4.92 -31.10 -3.00
C GLY A 203 -6.28 -30.42 -3.01
N ILE A 204 -7.01 -30.49 -4.12
CA ILE A 204 -8.44 -30.12 -4.14
C ILE A 204 -9.22 -31.10 -3.27
N ILE A 205 -9.01 -32.41 -3.45
CA ILE A 205 -9.74 -33.46 -2.71
C ILE A 205 -9.50 -33.35 -1.21
N PHE A 206 -8.24 -33.14 -0.80
CA PHE A 206 -7.85 -32.99 0.60
C PHE A 206 -7.93 -31.55 1.12
N GLY A 207 -8.33 -30.59 0.28
CA GLY A 207 -8.54 -29.18 0.64
C GLY A 207 -7.28 -28.32 0.86
N TYR A 208 -6.07 -28.87 0.80
CA TYR A 208 -4.85 -28.10 1.10
C TYR A 208 -4.50 -27.05 0.05
N THR A 209 -4.97 -27.17 -1.20
CA THR A 209 -4.69 -26.17 -2.25
C THR A 209 -5.33 -24.83 -1.95
N TRP A 210 -6.55 -24.85 -1.41
CA TRP A 210 -7.26 -23.65 -0.94
C TRP A 210 -6.53 -22.98 0.21
N VAL A 211 -6.03 -23.79 1.15
CA VAL A 211 -5.27 -23.31 2.31
C VAL A 211 -3.97 -22.65 1.85
N ILE A 212 -3.22 -23.29 0.95
CA ILE A 212 -1.98 -22.72 0.37
C ILE A 212 -2.28 -21.39 -0.32
N ALA A 213 -3.28 -21.36 -1.22
CA ALA A 213 -3.62 -20.14 -1.95
C ALA A 213 -4.04 -18.99 -1.02
N TYR A 214 -4.82 -19.29 0.03
CA TYR A 214 -5.25 -18.31 1.02
C TYR A 214 -4.09 -17.78 1.86
N ILE A 215 -3.23 -18.67 2.36
CA ILE A 215 -2.05 -18.29 3.14
C ILE A 215 -1.10 -17.43 2.29
N ASN A 216 -0.87 -17.81 1.02
CA ASN A 216 -0.02 -17.03 0.13
C ASN A 216 -0.62 -15.64 -0.16
N ALA A 217 -1.94 -15.53 -0.35
CA ALA A 217 -2.61 -14.23 -0.48
C ALA A 217 -2.38 -13.32 0.73
N ILE A 218 -2.42 -13.86 1.95
CA ILE A 218 -2.09 -13.12 3.18
C ILE A 218 -0.62 -12.69 3.18
N TYR A 219 0.31 -13.59 2.86
CA TYR A 219 1.73 -13.24 2.83
C TYR A 219 2.06 -12.17 1.80
N GLN A 220 1.41 -12.20 0.63
CA GLN A 220 1.58 -11.15 -0.38
C GLN A 220 0.99 -9.81 0.06
N LEU A 221 -0.14 -9.81 0.78
CA LEU A 221 -0.66 -8.59 1.40
C LEU A 221 0.31 -8.03 2.44
N CYS A 222 0.85 -8.87 3.32
CA CYS A 222 1.86 -8.46 4.29
C CYS A 222 3.10 -7.89 3.58
N ALA A 223 3.60 -8.57 2.55
CA ALA A 223 4.73 -8.11 1.76
C ALA A 223 4.44 -6.77 1.07
N PHE A 224 3.23 -6.58 0.54
CA PHE A 224 2.78 -5.31 -0.03
C PHE A 224 2.80 -4.18 1.02
N LEU A 225 2.20 -4.40 2.18
CA LEU A 225 2.16 -3.42 3.27
C LEU A 225 3.56 -3.07 3.77
N LEU A 226 4.43 -4.06 3.96
CA LEU A 226 5.82 -3.85 4.36
C LEU A 226 6.59 -3.02 3.32
N ASN A 227 6.50 -3.41 2.04
CA ASN A 227 7.18 -2.74 0.94
C ASN A 227 6.72 -1.29 0.75
N LEU A 228 5.43 -1.02 0.94
CA LEU A 228 4.86 0.31 0.70
C LEU A 228 4.97 1.23 1.92
N LEU A 229 4.90 0.71 3.14
CA LEU A 229 4.85 1.54 4.36
C LEU A 229 6.19 1.59 5.11
N ILE A 230 6.84 0.44 5.28
CA ILE A 230 7.95 0.30 6.24
C ILE A 230 9.29 0.41 5.54
N VAL A 231 9.47 -0.33 4.44
CA VAL A 231 10.77 -0.43 3.75
C VAL A 231 11.34 0.91 3.31
N PRO A 232 10.57 1.85 2.70
CA PRO A 232 11.10 3.15 2.31
C PRO A 232 11.62 3.95 3.51
N SER A 233 10.90 3.88 4.64
CA SER A 233 11.27 4.51 5.90
C SER A 233 12.52 3.91 6.53
N LEU A 234 12.76 2.60 6.34
CA LEU A 234 13.97 1.92 6.83
C LEU A 234 15.20 2.16 5.94
N LEU A 235 15.00 2.25 4.63
CA LEU A 235 16.08 2.42 3.65
C LEU A 235 16.76 3.78 3.79
N ASN A 236 15.99 4.85 3.90
CA ASN A 236 16.54 6.20 4.03
C ASN A 236 15.59 7.14 4.81
N PRO A 237 15.59 7.06 6.16
CA PRO A 237 14.69 7.87 6.99
C PRO A 237 14.97 9.38 6.82
N SER A 238 16.21 9.77 6.58
CA SER A 238 16.57 11.17 6.31
C SER A 238 15.95 11.70 5.02
N LEU A 239 15.91 10.90 3.95
CA LEU A 239 15.29 11.30 2.69
C LEU A 239 13.77 11.39 2.84
N ILE A 240 13.14 10.45 3.55
CA ILE A 240 11.70 10.50 3.87
C ILE A 240 11.36 11.77 4.66
N GLY A 241 12.17 12.12 5.68
CA GLY A 241 11.99 13.35 6.45
C GLY A 241 12.10 14.61 5.60
N ARG A 242 13.05 14.67 4.65
CA ARG A 242 13.17 15.77 3.70
C ARG A 242 11.98 15.84 2.75
N LEU A 243 11.52 14.70 2.24
CA LEU A 243 10.32 14.64 1.39
C LEU A 243 9.08 15.12 2.12
N LEU A 244 8.94 14.81 3.42
CA LEU A 244 7.86 15.34 4.26
C LEU A 244 7.91 16.87 4.37
N GLN A 245 9.09 17.43 4.63
CA GLN A 245 9.28 18.88 4.71
C GLN A 245 8.96 19.58 3.39
N CYS A 246 9.41 19.03 2.26
CA CYS A 246 9.11 19.59 0.93
C CYS A 246 7.61 19.55 0.59
N ASN A 247 6.87 18.59 1.15
CA ASN A 247 5.45 18.40 0.87
C ASN A 247 4.53 18.93 1.98
N LEU A 248 5.04 19.74 2.90
CA LEU A 248 4.25 20.30 4.01
C LEU A 248 3.08 21.16 3.51
N SER A 249 3.25 21.88 2.39
CA SER A 249 2.15 22.63 1.78
C SER A 249 1.00 21.70 1.35
N THR A 250 1.32 20.56 0.76
CA THR A 250 0.32 19.54 0.39
C THR A 250 -0.37 18.97 1.63
N PHE A 251 0.36 18.79 2.74
CA PHE A 251 -0.23 18.41 4.03
C PHE A 251 -1.28 19.39 4.52
N THR A 252 -0.91 20.66 4.59
CA THR A 252 -1.81 21.72 5.02
C THR A 252 -3.05 21.78 4.12
N ASN A 253 -2.88 21.64 2.79
CA ASN A 253 -4.00 21.66 1.85
C ASN A 253 -4.95 20.47 2.06
N ILE A 254 -4.45 19.24 2.13
CA ILE A 254 -5.28 18.04 2.36
C ILE A 254 -6.02 18.15 3.69
N PHE A 255 -5.31 18.54 4.76
CA PHE A 255 -5.91 18.68 6.08
C PHE A 255 -7.00 19.77 6.08
N THR A 256 -6.77 20.91 5.44
CA THR A 256 -7.74 22.01 5.41
C THR A 256 -8.98 21.65 4.60
N VAL A 257 -8.85 20.93 3.48
CA VAL A 257 -10.02 20.35 2.76
C VAL A 257 -10.85 19.48 3.70
N LEU A 258 -10.21 18.64 4.50
CA LEU A 258 -10.92 17.76 5.43
C LEU A 258 -11.59 18.56 6.57
N ILE A 259 -11.01 19.67 7.03
CA ILE A 259 -11.67 20.58 7.98
C ILE A 259 -12.95 21.17 7.39
N VAL A 260 -12.92 21.58 6.11
CA VAL A 260 -14.13 22.06 5.42
C VAL A 260 -15.17 20.94 5.35
N ILE A 261 -14.77 19.70 5.05
CA ILE A 261 -15.69 18.56 5.06
C ILE A 261 -16.27 18.34 6.47
N ALA A 262 -15.45 18.44 7.52
CA ALA A 262 -15.92 18.32 8.90
C ALA A 262 -16.94 19.39 9.27
N SER A 263 -16.75 20.64 8.82
CA SER A 263 -17.68 21.73 9.14
C SER A 263 -19.05 21.49 8.52
N TRP A 264 -19.11 21.04 7.27
CA TRP A 264 -20.36 20.65 6.60
C TRP A 264 -21.06 19.45 7.24
N GLN A 265 -20.33 18.58 7.93
CA GLN A 265 -20.91 17.41 8.61
C GLN A 265 -21.46 17.69 10.01
N SER A 266 -21.03 18.78 10.67
CA SER A 266 -21.24 18.95 12.12
C SER A 266 -21.68 20.33 12.57
N LEU A 267 -21.51 21.36 11.73
CA LEU A 267 -21.93 22.73 12.02
C LEU A 267 -23.13 23.11 11.16
N ASN A 268 -23.82 24.19 11.55
CA ASN A 268 -24.89 24.73 10.73
C ASN A 268 -24.35 25.26 9.38
N THR A 269 -25.25 25.37 8.40
CA THR A 269 -24.91 25.78 7.03
C THR A 269 -24.21 27.13 6.97
N THR A 270 -24.60 28.09 7.83
CA THR A 270 -24.00 29.43 7.87
C THR A 270 -22.54 29.37 8.31
N THR A 271 -22.23 28.69 9.40
CA THR A 271 -20.85 28.56 9.89
C THR A 271 -20.00 27.71 8.94
N ALA A 272 -20.54 26.61 8.39
CA ALA A 272 -19.85 25.79 7.39
C ALA A 272 -19.51 26.58 6.12
N SER A 273 -20.44 27.42 5.65
CA SER A 273 -20.23 28.32 4.51
C SER A 273 -19.14 29.35 4.78
N MET A 274 -19.13 29.97 5.97
CA MET A 274 -18.08 30.92 6.37
C MET A 274 -16.68 30.27 6.41
N ILE A 275 -16.57 29.05 6.95
CA ILE A 275 -15.31 28.28 6.96
C ILE A 275 -14.86 27.96 5.53
N THR A 276 -15.79 27.63 4.64
CA THR A 276 -15.50 27.36 3.22
C THR A 276 -14.97 28.61 2.51
N ILE A 277 -15.60 29.77 2.72
CA ILE A 277 -15.15 31.05 2.16
C ILE A 277 -13.74 31.40 2.65
N ALA A 278 -13.50 31.26 3.97
CA ALA A 278 -12.18 31.50 4.55
C ALA A 278 -11.12 30.58 3.94
N TYR A 279 -11.46 29.31 3.71
CA TYR A 279 -10.57 28.36 3.03
C TYR A 279 -10.24 28.77 1.59
N VAL A 280 -11.24 29.16 0.79
CA VAL A 280 -11.03 29.61 -0.60
C VAL A 280 -10.11 30.85 -0.63
N ILE A 281 -10.30 31.80 0.29
CA ILE A 281 -9.41 32.97 0.41
C ILE A 281 -7.97 32.55 0.74
N MET A 282 -7.78 31.62 1.68
CA MET A 282 -6.46 31.09 2.04
C MET A 282 -5.79 30.36 0.87
N LEU A 283 -6.55 29.56 0.11
CA LEU A 283 -6.04 28.90 -1.10
C LEU A 283 -5.57 29.93 -2.13
N ILE A 284 -6.40 30.91 -2.47
CA ILE A 284 -6.06 31.95 -3.44
C ILE A 284 -4.77 32.67 -3.02
N LYS A 285 -4.66 33.03 -1.73
CA LYS A 285 -3.44 33.64 -1.19
C LYS A 285 -2.21 32.73 -1.31
N SER A 286 -2.36 31.43 -1.07
CA SER A 286 -1.27 30.45 -1.17
C SER A 286 -0.79 30.22 -2.60
N TYR A 287 -1.61 30.50 -3.62
CA TYR A 287 -1.21 30.37 -5.03
C TYR A 287 -0.67 31.66 -5.65
N ILE A 288 -1.02 32.83 -5.08
CA ILE A 288 -0.54 34.14 -5.54
C ILE A 288 0.81 34.52 -4.89
N SER A 289 1.07 34.03 -3.68
CA SER A 289 2.33 34.23 -2.95
C SER A 289 3.41 33.22 -3.35
#